data_AF-A0AAU1M6H3-F1
#
_entry.id   AF-A0AAU1M6H3-F1
#
_cell.length_a   1.000
_cell.length_b   1.000
_cell.length_c   1.000
_cell.angle_alpha   90.00
_cell.angle_beta   90.00
_cell.angle_gamma   90.00
#
_symmetry.space_group_name_H-M   'P 1'
#
loop_
_entity.id
_entity.type
_entity.pdbx_description
1 polymer ?
#
loop_
_entity_poly.entity_id
_entity_poly.type
_entity_poly.pdbx_seq_one_letter_code
_entity_poly.pdbx_strand_id
1 'polypeptide(L)'
;MASTNDHGTPDPQVEARSTGPRRYTAEYKARILAEYETLDKKGKGALLRREGLYSSLITTWRQQRDKGALDALAASAGQPKADPRDKEIAKLKAEKARLEADLAKARTVIEVQGKLSALLDQFATDSAPNRNGEKNQ
;
A
#
# COMPACT_ATOMS: atom_id res chain seq x y z
N MET A 1 -6.31 21.82 -80.58
CA MET A 1 -5.92 20.69 -79.70
C MET A 1 -4.99 21.25 -78.64
N ALA A 2 -5.47 21.43 -77.40
CA ALA A 2 -4.63 21.83 -76.28
C ALA A 2 -4.84 20.78 -75.18
N SER A 3 -3.84 19.92 -75.00
CA SER A 3 -3.83 18.82 -74.06
C SER A 3 -3.87 19.31 -72.61
N THR A 4 -4.82 18.75 -71.88
CA THR A 4 -4.92 18.72 -70.42
C THR A 4 -3.74 17.99 -69.80
N ASN A 5 -3.00 18.63 -68.89
CA ASN A 5 -2.20 17.93 -67.89
C ASN A 5 -2.65 18.41 -66.50
N ASP A 6 -3.66 17.74 -65.97
CA ASP A 6 -4.07 17.80 -64.57
C ASP A 6 -3.13 16.89 -63.77
N HIS A 7 -2.14 17.48 -63.10
CA HIS A 7 -1.26 16.75 -62.20
C HIS A 7 -1.95 16.61 -60.85
N GLY A 8 -2.72 15.52 -60.72
CA GLY A 8 -3.33 15.10 -59.46
C GLY A 8 -2.28 14.95 -58.36
N THR A 9 -2.26 15.90 -57.43
CA THR A 9 -1.52 15.83 -56.17
C THR A 9 -1.92 14.52 -55.47
N PRO A 10 -0.98 13.59 -55.19
CA PRO A 10 -1.33 12.38 -54.45
C PRO A 10 -1.69 12.79 -53.02
N ASP A 11 -2.95 12.58 -52.63
CA ASP A 11 -3.42 12.70 -51.26
C ASP A 11 -2.70 11.62 -50.40
N PRO A 12 -1.80 11.99 -49.48
CA PRO A 12 -1.16 11.01 -48.62
C PRO A 12 -2.17 10.57 -47.56
N GLN A 13 -3.06 9.63 -47.92
CA GLN A 13 -3.92 8.91 -47.00
C GLN A 13 -3.08 7.96 -46.15
N VAL A 14 -2.27 8.53 -45.26
CA VAL A 14 -1.67 7.80 -44.15
C VAL A 14 -2.68 7.87 -43.02
N GLU A 15 -3.52 6.84 -42.93
CA GLU A 15 -4.42 6.67 -41.79
C GLU A 15 -3.63 6.80 -40.48
N ALA A 16 -4.20 7.51 -39.51
CA ALA A 16 -3.56 7.75 -38.21
C ALA A 16 -3.12 6.43 -37.59
N ARG A 17 -1.79 6.24 -37.50
CA ARG A 17 -1.15 5.02 -36.99
C ARG A 17 -1.78 4.67 -35.63
N SER A 18 -2.33 3.47 -35.53
CA SER A 18 -3.10 2.96 -34.40
C SER A 18 -2.54 3.39 -33.02
N THR A 19 -3.46 3.99 -32.27
CA THR A 19 -3.53 4.38 -30.86
C THR A 19 -2.63 3.60 -29.88
N GLY A 20 -1.41 4.10 -29.65
CA GLY A 20 -0.56 3.76 -28.49
C GLY A 20 0.50 2.67 -28.70
N PRO A 21 1.52 2.60 -27.82
CA PRO A 21 2.59 1.61 -27.93
C PRO A 21 2.05 0.19 -27.76
N ARG A 22 2.45 -0.72 -28.65
CA ARG A 22 2.10 -2.15 -28.60
C ARG A 22 2.55 -2.75 -27.26
N ARG A 23 1.59 -3.29 -26.48
CA ARG A 23 1.86 -3.96 -25.21
C ARG A 23 2.14 -5.45 -25.44
N TYR A 24 3.16 -5.97 -24.78
CA TYR A 24 3.55 -7.38 -24.83
C TYR A 24 3.46 -7.99 -23.45
N THR A 25 2.79 -9.16 -23.33
CA THR A 25 2.68 -9.90 -22.08
C THR A 25 4.05 -10.45 -21.65
N ALA A 26 4.24 -10.68 -20.35
CA ALA A 26 5.49 -11.23 -19.83
C ALA A 26 5.81 -12.62 -20.44
N GLU A 27 4.79 -13.47 -20.57
CA GLU A 27 4.89 -14.78 -21.20
C GLU A 27 5.33 -14.69 -22.66
N TYR A 28 4.76 -13.75 -23.43
CA TYR A 28 5.15 -13.53 -24.82
C TYR A 28 6.62 -13.12 -24.91
N LYS A 29 7.05 -12.16 -24.08
CA LYS A 29 8.46 -11.74 -24.04
C LYS A 29 9.40 -12.91 -23.70
N ALA A 30 9.05 -13.73 -22.71
CA ALA A 30 9.83 -14.88 -22.30
C ALA A 30 9.95 -15.94 -23.41
N ARG A 31 8.84 -16.26 -24.10
CA ARG A 31 8.83 -17.18 -25.24
C ARG A 31 9.73 -16.68 -26.37
N ILE A 32 9.59 -15.41 -26.75
CA ILE A 32 10.41 -14.83 -27.82
C ILE A 32 11.89 -14.80 -27.45
N LEU A 33 12.23 -14.45 -26.20
CA LEU A 33 13.62 -14.49 -25.74
C LEU A 33 14.19 -15.91 -25.81
N ALA A 34 13.44 -16.92 -25.36
CA ALA A 34 13.87 -18.31 -25.42
C ALA A 34 14.13 -18.78 -26.88
N GLU A 35 13.22 -18.49 -27.80
CA GLU A 35 13.41 -18.80 -29.23
C GLU A 35 14.58 -17.99 -29.83
N TYR A 36 14.74 -16.73 -29.43
CA TYR A 36 15.82 -15.88 -29.92
C TYR A 36 17.21 -16.37 -29.49
N GLU A 37 17.37 -16.95 -28.29
CA GLU A 37 18.67 -17.47 -27.84
C GLU A 37 19.10 -18.75 -28.57
N THR A 38 18.16 -19.58 -29.05
CA THR A 38 18.48 -20.84 -29.73
C THR A 38 18.81 -20.68 -31.21
N LEU A 39 18.44 -19.55 -31.80
CA LEU A 39 18.61 -19.28 -33.23
C LEU A 39 19.99 -18.71 -33.60
N ASP A 40 20.41 -19.01 -34.82
CA ASP A 40 21.59 -18.41 -35.46
C ASP A 40 21.32 -16.96 -35.90
N LYS A 41 22.33 -16.26 -36.44
CA LYS A 41 22.16 -14.85 -36.88
C LYS A 41 21.04 -14.68 -37.92
N LYS A 42 20.90 -15.63 -38.86
CA LYS A 42 19.87 -15.57 -39.90
C LYS A 42 18.49 -15.87 -39.31
N GLY A 43 18.39 -16.86 -38.44
CA GLY A 43 17.18 -17.22 -37.70
C GLY A 43 16.68 -16.08 -36.81
N LYS A 44 17.58 -15.41 -36.09
CA LYS A 44 17.27 -14.22 -35.28
C LYS A 44 16.62 -13.12 -36.12
N GLY A 45 17.19 -12.82 -37.29
CA GLY A 45 16.61 -11.84 -38.21
C GLY A 45 15.26 -12.27 -38.79
N ALA A 46 15.04 -13.56 -39.04
CA ALA A 46 13.77 -14.10 -39.51
C ALA A 46 12.67 -14.03 -38.44
N LEU A 47 13.00 -14.41 -37.20
CA LEU A 47 12.12 -14.31 -36.03
C LEU A 47 11.63 -12.87 -35.83
N LEU A 48 12.56 -11.91 -35.82
CA LEU A 48 12.22 -10.49 -35.61
C LEU A 48 11.26 -9.95 -36.68
N ARG A 49 11.46 -10.33 -37.95
CA ARG A 49 10.57 -9.92 -39.05
C ARG A 49 9.20 -10.57 -38.95
N ARG A 50 9.13 -11.87 -38.59
CA ARG A 50 7.87 -12.62 -38.42
C ARG A 50 7.01 -12.02 -37.30
N GLU A 51 7.65 -11.63 -36.20
CA GLU A 51 6.96 -11.12 -35.01
C GLU A 51 6.76 -9.59 -35.05
N GLY A 52 7.38 -8.89 -36.01
CA GLY A 52 7.35 -7.43 -36.12
C GLY A 52 8.12 -6.73 -35.00
N LEU A 53 9.21 -7.34 -34.53
CA LEU A 53 10.02 -6.88 -33.41
C LEU A 53 11.34 -6.25 -33.88
N TYR A 54 11.81 -5.28 -33.12
CA TYR A 54 13.13 -4.68 -33.32
C TYR A 54 14.16 -5.29 -32.36
N SER A 55 15.42 -5.33 -32.78
CA SER A 55 16.53 -5.82 -31.94
C SER A 55 16.66 -5.07 -30.62
N SER A 56 16.34 -3.78 -30.60
CA SER A 56 16.31 -2.96 -29.38
C SER A 56 15.32 -3.48 -28.33
N LEU A 57 14.17 -4.02 -28.74
CA LEU A 57 13.20 -4.61 -27.82
C LEU A 57 13.77 -5.87 -27.16
N ILE A 58 14.51 -6.68 -27.92
CA ILE A 58 15.15 -7.89 -27.38
C ILE A 58 16.15 -7.52 -26.29
N THR A 59 17.01 -6.53 -26.54
CA THR A 59 17.97 -6.04 -25.55
C THR A 59 17.26 -5.54 -24.29
N THR A 60 16.21 -4.73 -24.44
CA THR A 60 15.42 -4.23 -23.32
C THR A 60 14.75 -5.36 -22.53
N TRP A 61 14.22 -6.37 -23.21
CA TRP A 61 13.58 -7.50 -22.52
C TRP A 61 14.59 -8.39 -21.80
N ARG A 62 15.81 -8.55 -22.30
CA ARG A 62 16.90 -9.22 -21.57
C ARG A 62 17.22 -8.47 -20.28
N GLN A 63 17.41 -7.15 -20.35
CA GLN A 63 17.64 -6.32 -19.16
C GLN A 63 16.48 -6.40 -18.16
N GLN A 64 15.23 -6.39 -18.64
CA GLN A 64 14.04 -6.56 -17.78
C GLN A 64 14.04 -7.92 -17.07
N ARG A 65 14.38 -9.00 -17.79
CA ARG A 65 14.49 -10.35 -17.21
C ARG A 65 15.59 -10.40 -16.15
N ASP A 66 16.77 -9.89 -16.47
CA ASP A 66 17.93 -9.96 -15.59
C ASP A 66 17.70 -9.10 -14.33
N LYS A 67 17.12 -7.90 -14.48
CA LYS A 67 16.69 -7.08 -13.34
C LYS A 67 15.61 -7.79 -12.50
N GLY A 68 14.60 -8.37 -13.14
CA GLY A 68 13.55 -9.11 -12.43
C GLY A 68 14.10 -10.31 -11.65
N ALA A 69 15.11 -11.01 -12.20
CA ALA A 69 15.80 -12.09 -11.50
C ALA A 69 16.59 -11.57 -10.30
N LEU A 70 17.31 -10.45 -10.45
CA LEU A 70 18.03 -9.82 -9.35
C LEU A 70 17.07 -9.33 -8.26
N ASP A 71 15.96 -8.69 -8.62
CA ASP A 71 14.95 -8.23 -7.68
C ASP A 71 14.31 -9.42 -6.93
N ALA A 72 14.06 -10.54 -7.62
CA ALA A 72 13.53 -11.76 -7.02
C ALA A 72 14.54 -12.44 -6.07
N LEU A 73 15.84 -12.39 -6.39
CA LEU A 73 16.92 -12.91 -5.53
C LEU A 73 17.23 -11.99 -4.35
N ALA A 74 17.13 -10.68 -4.54
CA ALA A 74 17.33 -9.66 -3.50
C ALA A 74 16.12 -9.52 -2.57
N ALA A 75 14.93 -9.94 -3.02
CA ALA A 75 13.76 -10.05 -2.17
C ALA A 75 14.03 -11.09 -1.08
N SER A 76 14.37 -10.61 0.12
CA SER A 76 14.39 -11.41 1.33
C SER A 76 13.08 -12.20 1.43
N ALA A 77 13.21 -13.52 1.59
CA ALA A 77 12.08 -14.41 1.82
C ALA A 77 11.37 -14.02 3.12
N GLY A 78 10.41 -13.11 3.04
CA GLY A 78 9.48 -12.87 4.14
C GLY A 78 9.39 -11.45 4.69
N GLN A 79 9.30 -10.43 3.84
CA GLN A 79 8.49 -9.27 4.26
C GLN A 79 7.32 -9.05 3.31
N PRO A 80 6.11 -9.56 3.63
CA PRO A 80 4.91 -9.10 2.96
C PRO A 80 4.85 -7.58 3.13
N LYS A 81 4.49 -6.90 2.04
CA LYS A 81 4.27 -5.46 2.01
C LYS A 81 3.37 -5.10 3.19
N ALA A 82 3.90 -4.37 4.17
CA ALA A 82 3.20 -4.07 5.43
C ALA A 82 1.76 -3.67 5.13
N ASP A 83 0.81 -4.47 5.63
CA ASP A 83 -0.61 -4.28 5.31
C ASP A 83 -1.00 -2.92 5.92
N PRO A 84 -1.68 -2.02 5.20
CA PRO A 84 -2.24 -0.81 5.79
C PRO A 84 -3.06 -1.09 7.06
N ARG A 85 -3.64 -2.29 7.20
CA ARG A 85 -4.33 -2.75 8.42
C ARG A 85 -3.41 -2.85 9.64
N ASP A 86 -2.14 -3.21 9.47
CA ASP A 86 -1.19 -3.35 10.58
C ASP A 86 -0.90 -2.00 11.24
N LYS A 87 -0.87 -0.93 10.44
CA LYS A 87 -0.73 0.45 10.95
C LYS A 87 -1.95 0.87 11.76
N GLU A 88 -3.14 0.54 11.29
CA GLU A 88 -4.38 0.85 12.00
C GLU A 88 -4.49 0.06 13.30
N ILE A 89 -4.13 -1.24 13.28
CA ILE A 89 -4.07 -2.07 14.50
C ILE A 89 -3.09 -1.48 15.52
N ALA A 90 -1.91 -1.05 15.09
CA ALA A 90 -0.93 -0.44 15.99
C ALA A 90 -1.47 0.86 16.62
N LYS A 91 -2.10 1.72 15.82
CA LYS A 91 -2.72 2.96 16.29
C LYS A 91 -3.84 2.69 17.29
N LEU A 92 -4.76 1.79 16.96
CA LEU A 92 -5.88 1.41 17.83
C LEU A 92 -5.39 0.80 19.15
N LYS A 93 -4.33 -0.01 19.13
CA LYS A 93 -3.73 -0.55 20.36
C LYS A 93 -3.15 0.55 21.25
N ALA A 94 -2.46 1.52 20.67
CA ALA A 94 -1.91 2.65 21.43
C ALA A 94 -3.02 3.51 22.05
N GLU A 95 -4.08 3.78 21.29
CA GLU A 95 -5.24 4.52 21.78
C GLU A 95 -5.98 3.78 22.90
N LYS A 96 -6.20 2.47 22.73
CA LYS A 96 -6.78 1.63 23.77
C LYS A 96 -5.97 1.68 25.07
N ALA A 97 -4.64 1.53 24.99
CA ALA A 97 -3.78 1.57 26.17
C ALA A 97 -3.85 2.93 26.89
N ARG A 98 -3.91 4.04 26.14
CA ARG A 98 -4.09 5.38 26.71
C ARG A 98 -5.43 5.52 27.41
N LEU A 99 -6.52 5.12 26.75
CA LEU A 99 -7.86 5.19 27.33
C LEU A 99 -7.99 4.34 28.59
N GLU A 100 -7.39 3.15 28.61
CA GLU A 100 -7.34 2.30 29.80
C GLU A 100 -6.60 2.98 30.97
N ALA A 101 -5.49 3.67 30.69
CA ALA A 101 -4.76 4.43 31.71
C ALA A 101 -5.56 5.61 32.26
N ASP A 102 -6.25 6.36 31.38
CA ASP A 102 -7.12 7.47 31.79
C ASP A 102 -8.30 6.99 32.65
N LEU A 103 -8.89 5.85 32.28
CA LEU A 103 -9.97 5.22 33.03
C LEU A 103 -9.48 4.75 34.42
N ALA A 104 -8.29 4.14 34.49
CA ALA A 104 -7.68 3.77 35.76
C ALA A 104 -7.48 4.99 36.67
N LYS A 105 -6.98 6.10 36.12
CA LYS A 105 -6.80 7.36 36.87
C LYS A 105 -8.13 7.91 37.39
N ALA A 106 -9.18 7.92 36.55
CA ALA A 106 -10.51 8.37 36.95
C ALA A 106 -11.09 7.53 38.09
N ARG A 107 -10.93 6.19 38.03
CA ARG A 107 -11.35 5.28 39.10
C ARG A 107 -10.64 5.60 40.42
N THR A 108 -9.33 5.86 40.40
CA THR A 108 -8.58 6.23 41.60
C THR A 108 -9.11 7.52 42.23
N VAL A 109 -9.42 8.54 41.41
CA VAL A 109 -10.00 9.80 41.92
C VAL A 109 -11.33 9.55 42.61
N ILE A 110 -12.22 8.77 41.99
CA ILE A 110 -13.53 8.40 42.56
C ILE A 110 -13.35 7.67 43.90
N GLU A 111 -12.40 6.74 43.98
CA GLU A 111 -12.11 6.00 45.21
C GLU A 111 -11.62 6.94 46.34
N VAL A 112 -10.72 7.87 46.04
CA VAL A 112 -10.22 8.85 47.01
C VAL A 112 -11.34 9.76 47.49
N GLN A 113 -12.20 10.25 46.59
CA GLN A 113 -13.36 11.07 46.94
C GLN A 113 -14.34 10.30 47.84
N GLY A 114 -14.62 9.04 47.52
CA GLY A 114 -15.48 8.19 48.35
C GLY A 114 -14.92 7.98 49.76
N LYS A 115 -13.62 7.70 49.89
CA LYS A 115 -12.95 7.56 51.19
C LYS A 115 -12.97 8.85 52.01
N LEU A 116 -12.75 9.99 51.36
CA LEU A 116 -12.79 11.30 52.03
C LEU A 116 -14.20 11.62 52.55
N SER A 117 -15.23 11.38 51.75
CA SER A 117 -16.63 11.58 52.17
C SER A 117 -16.96 10.74 53.40
N ALA A 118 -16.62 9.45 53.36
CA ALA A 118 -16.87 8.55 54.49
C ALA A 118 -16.16 9.00 55.78
N LEU A 119 -14.93 9.50 55.66
CA LEU A 119 -14.18 10.03 56.80
C LEU A 119 -14.82 11.30 57.36
N LEU A 120 -15.28 12.22 56.50
CA LEU A 120 -15.99 13.43 56.91
C LEU A 120 -17.32 13.09 57.61
N ASP A 121 -18.07 12.11 57.11
CA ASP A 121 -19.30 11.62 57.75
C ASP A 121 -19.02 11.05 59.15
N GLN A 122 -17.90 10.34 59.32
CA GLN A 122 -17.47 9.82 60.61
C GLN A 122 -17.20 10.96 61.61
N PHE A 123 -16.41 11.97 61.23
CA PHE A 123 -16.11 13.11 62.09
C PHE A 123 -17.35 13.97 62.42
N ALA A 124 -18.27 14.13 61.47
CA ALA A 124 -19.52 14.84 61.68
C ALA A 124 -20.43 14.10 62.68
N THR A 125 -20.44 12.75 62.64
CA THR A 125 -21.24 11.92 63.55
C THR A 125 -20.65 11.85 64.96
N ASP A 126 -19.32 11.85 65.09
CA ASP A 126 -18.62 11.82 66.39
C ASP A 126 -18.73 13.15 67.16
N SER A 127 -19.08 14.24 66.47
CA SER A 127 -19.17 15.60 67.04
C SER A 127 -20.54 15.97 67.59
N ALA A 128 -21.52 15.05 67.63
CA ALA A 128 -22.82 15.29 68.28
C ALA A 128 -22.70 15.14 69.81
N PRO A 129 -22.84 16.20 70.63
CA PRO A 129 -22.71 16.08 72.07
C PRO A 129 -23.94 15.37 72.67
N ASN A 130 -23.66 14.33 73.46
CA ASN A 130 -24.60 13.68 74.37
C ASN A 130 -25.12 14.72 75.40
N ARG A 131 -26.25 15.39 75.10
CA ARG A 131 -27.00 16.17 76.09
C ARG A 131 -27.84 15.23 76.96
N ASN A 132 -27.17 14.51 77.87
CA ASN A 132 -27.84 13.82 78.97
C ASN A 132 -27.28 14.33 80.31
N GLY A 133 -27.90 15.40 80.79
CA GLY A 133 -27.93 15.88 82.17
C GLY A 133 -29.09 16.88 82.17
N GLU A 134 -30.17 16.71 82.94
CA GLU A 134 -30.18 16.53 84.38
C GLU A 134 -31.38 15.67 84.81
N LYS A 135 -31.11 14.67 85.67
CA LYS A 135 -32.04 14.26 86.72
C LYS A 135 -31.71 15.11 87.95
N ASN A 136 -32.66 15.87 88.50
CA ASN A 136 -32.92 15.86 89.95
C ASN A 136 -34.07 16.79 90.37
N GLN A 137 -34.93 16.21 91.21
CA GLN A 137 -35.91 16.78 92.15
C GLN A 137 -37.26 17.24 91.61
#